data_AF-A0A2N9NM03-F1
#
_entry.id   AF-A0A2N9NM03-F1
#
_cell.length_a   1.000
_cell.length_b   1.000
_cell.length_c   1.000
_cell.angle_alpha   90.00
_cell.angle_beta   90.00
_cell.angle_gamma   90.00
#
_symmetry.space_group_name_H-M   'P 1'
#
loop_
_entity.id
_entity.type
_entity.pdbx_description
1 polymer ?
#
loop_
_entity_poly.entity_id
_entity_poly.type
_entity_poly.pdbx_seq_one_letter_code
_entity_poly.pdbx_strand_id
1 'polypeptide(L)' 'MLPDEQTSPEQIESFRRMAPERRLALAEQLYWAAREWKAAWLRARHSDWSEEQVSREVTRLFLNART' A
#
# COMPACT_ATOMS: atom_id res chain seq x y z
N MET A 1 -5.94 -12.53 10.09
CA MET A 1 -6.24 -12.68 8.67
C MET A 1 -7.56 -13.41 8.56
N LEU A 2 -8.57 -12.78 7.99
CA LEU A 2 -9.78 -13.44 7.54
C LEU A 2 -9.43 -14.44 6.42
N PRO A 3 -10.25 -15.48 6.19
CA PRO A 3 -9.93 -16.52 5.20
C PRO A 3 -9.70 -15.98 3.78
N ASP A 4 -10.38 -14.91 3.40
CA ASP A 4 -10.29 -14.18 2.13
C ASP A 4 -9.08 -13.23 2.05
N GLU A 5 -8.41 -12.95 3.17
CA GLU A 5 -7.16 -12.18 3.20
C GLU A 5 -5.92 -13.05 2.94
N GLN A 6 -6.09 -14.38 2.84
CA GLN A 6 -4.99 -15.31 2.55
C GLN A 6 -4.81 -15.49 1.04
N THR A 7 -3.58 -15.31 0.56
CA THR A 7 -3.25 -15.59 -0.84
C THR A 7 -3.44 -17.08 -1.15
N SER A 8 -4.33 -17.38 -2.08
CA SER A 8 -4.59 -18.75 -2.55
C SER A 8 -3.38 -19.35 -3.29
N PRO A 9 -3.25 -20.69 -3.34
CA PRO A 9 -2.21 -21.35 -4.14
C PRO A 9 -2.22 -20.92 -5.62
N GLU A 10 -3.39 -20.70 -6.20
CA GLU A 10 -3.58 -20.26 -7.59
C GLU A 10 -3.01 -18.85 -7.81
N GLN A 11 -3.26 -17.93 -6.86
CA GLN A 11 -2.69 -16.58 -6.91
C GLN A 11 -1.17 -16.60 -6.76
N ILE A 12 -0.62 -17.43 -5.88
CA ILE A 12 0.84 -17.59 -5.72
C ILE A 12 1.47 -18.05 -7.03
N GLU A 13 0.89 -19.05 -7.69
CA GLU A 13 1.39 -19.57 -8.96
C GLU A 13 1.30 -18.52 -10.09
N SER A 14 0.22 -17.73 -10.11
CA SER A 14 0.10 -16.60 -11.03
C SER A 14 1.21 -15.56 -10.82
N PHE A 15 1.56 -15.24 -9.56
CA PHE A 15 2.65 -14.31 -9.27
C PHE A 15 4.02 -14.86 -9.64
N ARG A 16 4.25 -16.17 -9.51
CA ARG A 16 5.51 -16.83 -9.91
C ARG A 16 5.73 -16.81 -11.42
N ARG A 17 4.66 -16.93 -12.20
CA ARG A 17 4.72 -16.88 -13.68
C ARG A 17 4.77 -15.48 -14.24
N MET A 18 4.56 -14.46 -13.41
CA MET A 18 4.56 -13.07 -13.85
C MET A 18 5.95 -12.66 -14.34
N ALA A 19 6.01 -12.03 -15.51
CA ALA A 19 7.24 -11.48 -16.04
C ALA A 19 7.85 -10.47 -15.02
N PRO A 20 9.18 -10.43 -14.83
CA PRO A 20 9.80 -9.59 -13.81
C PRO A 20 9.43 -8.11 -13.89
N GLU A 21 9.30 -7.57 -15.11
CA GLU A 21 8.98 -6.17 -15.36
C GLU A 21 7.53 -5.87 -14.95
N ARG A 22 6.62 -6.81 -15.24
CA ARG A 22 5.22 -6.70 -14.82
C ARG A 22 5.10 -6.80 -13.30
N ARG A 23 5.90 -7.66 -12.67
CA ARG A 23 5.93 -7.79 -11.20
C ARG A 23 6.42 -6.51 -10.53
N LEU A 24 7.45 -5.88 -11.08
CA LEU A 24 7.94 -4.58 -10.59
C LEU A 24 6.87 -3.49 -10.73
N ALA A 25 6.25 -3.38 -11.91
CA ALA A 25 5.19 -2.40 -12.14
C ALA A 25 4.00 -2.58 -11.19
N LEU A 26 3.60 -3.83 -10.91
CA LEU A 26 2.55 -4.12 -9.95
C LEU A 26 2.94 -3.75 -8.52
N ALA A 27 4.18 -4.03 -8.10
CA ALA A 27 4.68 -3.66 -6.78
C ALA A 27 4.68 -2.12 -6.59
N GLU A 28 5.09 -1.37 -7.62
CA GLU A 28 5.06 0.09 -7.60
C GLU A 28 3.62 0.63 -7.49
N GLN A 29 2.68 0.07 -8.27
CA GLN A 29 1.27 0.46 -8.19
C GLN A 29 0.68 0.22 -6.80
N LEU A 30 0.99 -0.94 -6.19
CA LEU A 30 0.55 -1.26 -4.83
C LEU A 30 1.15 -0.30 -3.80
N TYR A 31 2.42 0.07 -3.95
CA TYR A 31 3.09 1.02 -3.07
C TYR A 31 2.39 2.38 -3.07
N TRP A 32 2.07 2.92 -4.24
CA TRP A 32 1.37 4.21 -4.36
C TRP A 32 -0.09 4.13 -3.89
N ALA A 33 -0.81 3.06 -4.24
CA ALA A 33 -2.18 2.86 -3.79
C ALA A 33 -2.29 2.82 -2.26
N ALA A 34 -1.38 2.10 -1.60
CA ALA A 34 -1.34 2.03 -0.14
C ALA A 34 -1.11 3.41 0.51
N ARG A 35 -0.25 4.25 -0.09
CA ARG A 35 -0.01 5.62 0.37
C ARG A 35 -1.24 6.50 0.22
N GLU A 36 -1.94 6.42 -0.90
CA GLU A 36 -3.19 7.16 -1.13
C GLU A 36 -4.28 6.76 -0.14
N TRP A 37 -4.45 5.46 0.11
CA TRP A 37 -5.40 4.99 1.13
C TRP A 37 -5.04 5.51 2.52
N LYS A 38 -3.74 5.54 2.85
CA LYS A 38 -3.30 6.08 4.14
C LYS A 38 -3.52 7.58 4.24
N ALA A 39 -3.29 8.33 3.16
CA ALA A 39 -3.58 9.76 3.10
C ALA A 39 -5.08 10.03 3.29
N ALA A 40 -5.95 9.31 2.59
CA ALA A 40 -7.40 9.42 2.75
C ALA A 40 -7.87 9.14 4.18
N TRP A 41 -7.32 8.08 4.81
CA TRP A 41 -7.59 7.79 6.21
C TRP A 41 -7.11 8.90 7.16
N LEU A 42 -5.94 9.49 6.92
CA LEU A 42 -5.44 10.62 7.72
C LEU A 42 -6.33 11.86 7.58
N ARG A 43 -6.74 12.22 6.35
CA ARG A 43 -7.67 13.33 6.10
C ARG A 43 -8.99 13.14 6.83
N ALA A 44 -9.53 11.92 6.82
CA ALA A 44 -10.77 11.60 7.52
C ALA A 44 -10.62 11.69 9.05
N ARG A 45 -9.44 11.37 9.60
CA ARG A 45 -9.18 11.37 11.05
C ARG A 45 -8.76 12.73 11.60
N HIS A 46 -8.13 13.56 10.77
CA HIS A 46 -7.53 14.85 11.08
C HIS A 46 -8.01 15.90 10.08
N SER A 47 -9.27 16.31 10.19
CA SER A 47 -9.90 17.28 9.27
C SER A 47 -9.31 18.69 9.35
N ASP A 48 -8.52 18.97 10.39
CA ASP A 48 -7.82 20.23 10.64
C ASP A 48 -6.41 20.28 10.03
N TRP A 49 -5.90 19.16 9.52
CA TRP A 49 -4.56 19.10 8.94
C TRP A 49 -4.54 19.64 7.50
N SER A 50 -3.45 20.33 7.16
CA SER A 50 -3.11 20.69 5.78
C SER A 50 -2.63 19.46 4.99
N GLU A 51 -2.65 19.55 3.66
CA GLU A 51 -2.16 18.48 2.79
C GLU A 51 -0.65 18.20 3.01
N GLU A 52 0.14 19.22 3.34
CA GLU A 52 1.55 19.04 3.70
C GLU A 52 1.72 18.24 5.00
N GLN A 53 0.86 18.47 5.99
CA GLN A 53 0.87 17.70 7.24
C GLN A 53 0.52 16.23 6.97
N VAL A 54 -0.51 15.98 6.16
CA VAL A 54 -0.89 14.62 5.72
C VAL A 54 0.27 13.95 4.98
N SER A 55 0.84 14.60 3.97
CA SER A 55 1.94 14.06 3.14
C SER A 55 3.19 13.70 3.97
N ARG A 56 3.57 14.58 4.90
CA ARG A 56 4.69 14.33 5.83
C ARG A 56 4.42 13.13 6.72
N GLU A 57 3.20 12.99 7.22
CA GLU A 57 2.84 11.87 8.09
C GLU A 57 2.76 10.54 7.33
N VAL A 58 2.20 10.52 6.12
CA VAL A 58 2.26 9.33 5.25
C VAL A 58 3.70 8.92 5.02
N THR A 59 4.59 9.89 4.73
CA THR A 59 6.02 9.63 4.54
C THR A 59 6.65 9.03 5.80
N ARG A 60 6.39 9.60 6.97
CA ARG A 60 6.87 9.08 8.26
C ARG A 60 6.41 7.65 8.50
N LEU A 61 5.13 7.35 8.25
CA LEU A 61 4.56 6.02 8.49
C LEU A 61 5.19 4.95 7.59
N PHE A 62 5.35 5.24 6.30
CA PHE A 62 5.95 4.29 5.35
C PHE A 62 7.48 4.15 5.51
N LEU A 63 8.17 5.19 5.99
CA LEU A 63 9.60 5.09 6.34
C LEU A 63 9.86 4.25 7.59
N ASN A 64 8.93 4.26 8.55
CA ASN A 64 9.06 3.56 9.82
C ASN A 64 8.25 2.25 9.89
N ALA A 65 7.68 1.82 8.77
CA ALA A 65 6.97 0.55 8.68
C ALA A 65 7.95 -0.59 8.99
N ARG A 66 7.67 -1.36 10.04
CA ARG A 66 8.40 -2.57 10.39
C ARG A 66 7.51 -3.78 10.12
N THR A 67 8.13 -4.87 9.68
CA THR A 67 7.54 -6.21 9.52
C THR A 67 7.39 -6.92 10.84
#